data_AF-A0A919NNE8-F1
#
_entry.id   AF-A0A919NNE8-F1
#
_cell.length_a   1.000
_cell.length_b   1.000
_cell.length_c   1.000
_cell.angle_alpha   90.00
_cell.angle_beta   90.00
_cell.angle_gamma   90.00
#
_symmetry.space_group_name_H-M   'P 1'
#
loop_
_entity.id
_entity.type
_entity.pdbx_description
1 polymer ?
#
loop_
_entity_poly.entity_id
_entity_poly.type
_entity_poly.pdbx_seq_one_letter_code
_entity_poly.pdbx_strand_id
1 'polypeptide(L)'
;MMTLFLVLLAVGLITALTVRVKRMEAKALKPFLAAALLIPGGLIALEGVQITPFHVVPQSPVDLASLQQPLLVLPAVRPGHAPADGFPAVDEDLRSAVKTFPDEASIAFFKSRGIRTVVAPAGVYTAPDTSMREVPGAVIFTL
;
A
#
# COMPACT_ATOMS: atom_id res chain seq x y z
N MET A 1 -2.18 -8.21 -15.63
CA MET A 1 -1.70 -9.03 -16.78
C MET A 1 -2.61 -10.22 -17.12
N MET A 2 -3.30 -10.86 -16.16
CA MET A 2 -4.17 -12.03 -16.42
C MET A 2 -5.39 -11.77 -17.34
N THR A 3 -5.93 -10.55 -17.37
CA THR A 3 -7.14 -10.23 -18.15
C THR A 3 -6.93 -10.30 -19.67
N LEU A 4 -5.73 -9.96 -20.18
CA LEU A 4 -5.45 -10.00 -21.62
C LEU A 4 -5.44 -11.44 -22.16
N PHE A 5 -4.85 -12.38 -21.41
CA PHE A 5 -4.81 -13.79 -21.77
C PHE A 5 -6.21 -14.42 -21.77
N LEU A 6 -7.06 -14.04 -20.82
CA LEU A 6 -8.44 -14.52 -20.74
C LEU A 6 -9.27 -14.02 -21.93
N VAL A 7 -9.11 -12.76 -22.31
CA VAL A 7 -9.74 -12.19 -23.50
C VAL A 7 -9.28 -12.90 -24.77
N LEU A 8 -7.97 -13.15 -24.92
CA LEU A 8 -7.43 -13.84 -26.09
C LEU A 8 -7.92 -15.30 -26.17
N LEU A 9 -7.99 -15.98 -25.03
CA LEU A 9 -8.53 -17.34 -24.93
C LEU A 9 -10.02 -17.40 -25.28
N ALA A 10 -10.80 -16.44 -24.79
CA ALA A 10 -12.23 -16.34 -25.09
C ALA A 10 -12.47 -16.15 -26.59
N VAL A 11 -11.72 -15.25 -27.23
CA VAL A 11 -11.79 -15.03 -28.68
C VAL A 11 -11.44 -16.31 -29.47
N GLY A 12 -10.38 -17.03 -29.04
CA GLY A 12 -10.00 -18.30 -29.64
C GLY A 12 -11.06 -19.40 -29.51
N LEU A 13 -11.66 -19.53 -28.31
CA LEU A 13 -12.70 -20.51 -28.03
C LEU A 13 -13.99 -20.25 -28.83
N ILE A 14 -14.40 -18.99 -28.93
CA ILE A 14 -15.58 -18.55 -29.71
C ILE A 14 -15.39 -18.87 -31.20
N THR A 15 -14.18 -18.62 -31.73
CA THR A 15 -13.84 -18.89 -33.14
C THR A 15 -13.82 -20.39 -33.44
N ALA A 16 -13.24 -21.20 -32.54
CA ALA A 16 -13.20 -22.65 -32.71
C ALA A 16 -14.59 -23.29 -32.63
N LEU A 17 -15.45 -22.84 -31.71
CA LEU A 17 -16.81 -23.36 -31.57
C LEU A 17 -17.69 -22.97 -32.76
N THR A 18 -17.65 -21.73 -33.25
CA THR A 18 -18.44 -21.31 -34.42
C THR A 18 -18.14 -22.13 -35.66
N VAL A 19 -16.86 -22.45 -35.91
CA VAL A 19 -16.46 -23.36 -36.99
C VAL A 19 -17.00 -24.78 -36.78
N ARG A 20 -17.05 -25.27 -35.53
CA ARG A 20 -17.56 -26.60 -35.17
C ARG A 20 -19.07 -26.70 -35.35
N VAL A 21 -19.84 -25.70 -34.90
CA VAL A 21 -21.31 -25.65 -35.03
C VAL A 21 -21.73 -25.54 -36.49
N LYS A 22 -20.99 -24.78 -37.32
CA LYS A 22 -21.28 -24.65 -38.74
C LYS A 22 -21.20 -25.98 -39.50
N ARG A 23 -20.39 -26.93 -39.01
CA ARG A 23 -20.27 -28.30 -39.56
C ARG A 23 -21.29 -29.29 -39.01
N MET A 24 -22.07 -28.95 -37.98
CA MET A 24 -23.10 -29.85 -37.44
C MET A 24 -24.46 -29.59 -38.10
N GLU A 25 -25.01 -30.60 -38.77
CA GLU A 25 -26.37 -30.60 -39.37
C GLU A 25 -27.51 -30.78 -38.36
N ALA A 26 -27.24 -30.66 -37.06
CA ALA A 26 -28.26 -30.75 -36.01
C ALA A 26 -29.09 -29.45 -35.94
N LYS A 27 -30.03 -29.29 -36.87
CA LYS A 27 -30.88 -28.10 -37.04
C LYS A 27 -31.65 -27.72 -35.76
N ALA A 28 -32.00 -28.71 -34.93
CA ALA A 28 -32.72 -28.49 -33.66
C ALA A 28 -31.83 -27.99 -32.50
N LEU A 29 -30.54 -28.36 -32.48
CA LEU A 29 -29.63 -28.01 -31.37
C LEU A 29 -28.87 -26.70 -31.60
N LYS A 30 -28.83 -26.19 -32.84
CA LYS A 30 -28.17 -24.93 -33.22
C LYS A 30 -28.51 -23.73 -32.33
N PRO A 31 -29.77 -23.41 -31.99
CA PRO A 31 -30.07 -22.24 -31.16
C PRO A 31 -29.54 -22.40 -29.73
N PHE A 32 -29.57 -23.61 -29.17
CA PHE A 32 -29.06 -23.90 -27.83
C PHE A 32 -27.53 -23.80 -27.76
N LEU A 33 -26.85 -24.28 -28.81
CA LEU A 33 -25.40 -24.19 -28.95
C LEU A 33 -24.92 -22.74 -29.17
N ALA A 34 -25.70 -21.94 -29.91
CA ALA A 34 -25.45 -20.51 -30.06
C ALA A 34 -25.63 -19.75 -28.74
N ALA A 35 -26.64 -20.09 -27.93
CA ALA A 35 -26.82 -19.53 -26.60
C ALA A 35 -25.68 -19.91 -25.64
N ALA A 36 -25.22 -21.17 -25.68
CA ALA A 36 -24.09 -21.64 -24.87
C ALA A 36 -22.78 -20.88 -25.18
N LEU A 37 -22.62 -20.36 -26.40
CA LEU A 37 -21.47 -19.55 -26.82
C LEU A 37 -21.43 -18.17 -26.16
N LEU A 38 -22.57 -17.68 -25.66
CA LEU A 38 -22.64 -16.40 -24.94
C LEU A 38 -22.23 -16.54 -23.47
N ILE A 39 -22.22 -17.76 -22.92
CA ILE A 39 -21.90 -18.03 -21.52
C ILE A 39 -20.50 -17.52 -21.14
N PRO A 40 -19.42 -17.78 -21.91
CA PRO A 40 -18.09 -17.27 -21.58
C PRO A 40 -18.04 -15.73 -21.55
N GLY A 41 -18.69 -15.06 -22.50
CA GLY A 41 -18.76 -13.60 -22.53
C GLY A 41 -19.55 -13.02 -21.35
N GLY A 42 -20.64 -13.68 -20.96
CA GLY A 42 -21.43 -13.32 -19.79
C GLY A 42 -20.66 -13.48 -18.48
N LEU A 43 -19.90 -14.57 -18.34
CA LEU A 43 -19.03 -14.80 -17.18
C LEU A 43 -17.95 -13.71 -17.04
N ILE A 44 -17.33 -13.30 -18.15
CA ILE A 44 -16.34 -12.21 -18.15
C ILE A 44 -16.98 -10.87 -17.78
N ALA A 45 -18.16 -10.57 -18.32
CA ALA A 45 -18.88 -9.34 -17.99
C ALA A 45 -19.28 -9.26 -16.51
N LEU A 46 -19.59 -10.40 -15.89
CA LEU A 46 -19.89 -10.51 -14.46
C LEU A 46 -18.63 -10.39 -13.59
N GLU A 47 -17.51 -10.97 -14.03
CA GLU A 47 -16.24 -10.92 -13.28
C GLU A 47 -15.63 -9.51 -13.26
N GLY A 48 -15.88 -8.71 -14.30
CA GLY A 48 -15.42 -7.31 -14.39
C GLY A 48 -16.08 -6.33 -13.41
N VAL A 49 -17.10 -6.77 -12.64
CA VAL A 49 -17.78 -5.96 -11.63
C VAL A 49 -17.12 -6.12 -10.25
N GLN A 50 -15.79 -6.13 -10.22
CA GLN A 50 -15.09 -6.02 -8.94
C GLN A 50 -15.15 -4.58 -8.44
N ILE A 51 -16.13 -4.30 -7.60
CA ILE A 51 -16.14 -3.12 -6.73
C ILE A 51 -15.18 -3.43 -5.59
N THR A 52 -13.95 -2.95 -5.69
CA THR A 52 -13.01 -2.99 -4.56
C THR A 52 -13.42 -1.89 -3.57
N PRO A 53 -13.76 -2.20 -2.31
CA PRO A 53 -13.99 -1.17 -1.31
C PRO A 53 -12.70 -0.38 -1.13
N PHE A 54 -12.69 0.88 -1.52
CA PHE A 54 -11.54 1.74 -1.26
C PHE A 54 -11.48 2.00 0.24
N HIS A 55 -10.45 1.50 0.89
CA HIS A 55 -10.17 1.91 2.26
C HIS A 55 -9.73 3.38 2.22
N VAL A 56 -10.43 4.24 2.95
CA VAL A 56 -9.99 5.64 3.10
C VAL A 56 -8.64 5.59 3.80
N VAL A 57 -7.60 6.01 3.10
CA VAL A 57 -6.26 6.13 3.69
C VAL A 57 -6.28 7.38 4.58
N PRO A 58 -5.92 7.27 5.87
CA PRO A 58 -5.76 8.43 6.72
C PRO A 58 -4.82 9.43 6.05
N GLN A 59 -5.23 10.70 5.96
CA GLN A 59 -4.35 11.75 5.48
C GLN A 59 -3.13 11.82 6.40
N SER A 60 -1.94 12.02 5.82
CA SER A 60 -0.71 12.12 6.61
C SER A 60 -0.85 13.26 7.62
N PRO A 61 -0.60 13.03 8.93
CA PRO A 61 -0.69 14.06 9.97
C PRO A 61 0.20 15.27 9.69
N VAL A 62 1.29 15.07 8.95
CA VAL A 62 2.30 16.09 8.66
C VAL A 62 2.71 15.98 7.19
N ASP A 63 2.83 17.14 6.53
CA ASP A 63 3.47 17.25 5.23
C ASP A 63 4.99 17.18 5.40
N LEU A 64 5.54 15.96 5.28
CA LEU A 64 6.97 15.68 5.45
C LEU A 64 7.85 16.43 4.43
N ALA A 65 7.30 16.80 3.27
CA ALA A 65 8.05 17.50 2.23
C ALA A 65 8.34 18.96 2.59
N SER A 66 7.54 19.54 3.48
CA SER A 66 7.70 20.92 3.96
C SER A 66 8.74 21.08 5.07
N LEU A 67 9.23 19.97 5.63
CA LEU A 67 10.16 19.98 6.77
C LEU A 67 11.61 20.08 6.32
N GLN A 68 12.47 20.59 7.21
CA GLN A 68 13.89 20.67 6.93
C GLN A 68 14.49 19.26 6.84
N GLN A 69 15.02 18.95 5.67
CA GLN A 69 15.80 17.75 5.44
C GLN A 69 17.22 17.94 6.01
N PRO A 70 17.89 16.87 6.46
CA PRO A 70 17.44 15.48 6.63
C PRO A 70 16.52 15.30 7.86
N LEU A 71 15.45 14.51 7.71
CA LEU A 71 14.46 14.25 8.76
C LEU A 71 14.40 12.78 9.17
N LEU A 72 14.07 12.52 10.43
CA LEU A 72 13.87 11.19 11.01
C LEU A 72 12.42 11.05 11.51
N VAL A 73 11.69 10.08 10.97
CA VAL A 73 10.34 9.75 11.48
C VAL A 73 10.46 8.62 12.48
N LEU A 74 10.06 8.88 13.73
CA LEU A 74 10.02 7.87 14.77
C LEU A 74 8.75 7.02 14.59
N PRO A 75 8.88 5.69 14.47
CA PRO A 75 7.71 4.83 14.43
C PRO A 75 6.95 4.96 15.74
N ALA A 76 5.62 5.02 15.66
CA ALA A 76 4.77 4.69 16.79
C ALA A 76 4.92 3.19 17.06
N VAL A 77 5.97 2.80 17.77
CA VAL A 77 6.20 1.41 18.13
C VAL A 77 5.08 1.01 19.08
N ARG A 78 4.00 0.43 18.53
CA ARG A 78 3.08 -0.36 19.34
C ARG A 78 3.81 -1.65 19.70
N PRO A 79 3.95 -1.99 21.00
CA PRO A 79 4.54 -3.26 21.37
C PRO A 79 3.79 -4.41 20.65
N GLY A 80 4.54 -5.28 19.97
CA GLY A 80 4.00 -6.49 19.32
C GLY A 80 3.87 -6.48 17.80
N HIS A 81 4.22 -5.40 17.10
CA HIS A 81 4.16 -5.35 15.63
C HIS A 81 5.58 -5.28 15.06
N ALA A 82 6.05 -6.38 14.48
CA ALA A 82 7.29 -6.35 13.71
C ALA A 82 7.09 -5.48 12.47
N PRO A 83 8.08 -4.64 12.09
CA PRO A 83 8.06 -4.01 10.78
C PRO A 83 7.95 -5.11 9.72
N ALA A 84 7.05 -4.95 8.74
CA ALA A 84 6.89 -5.90 7.65
C ALA A 84 8.27 -6.22 7.03
N ASP A 85 8.50 -7.46 6.60
CA ASP A 85 9.79 -8.07 6.22
C ASP A 85 10.59 -7.40 5.06
N GLY A 86 10.33 -6.13 4.74
CA GLY A 86 11.02 -5.34 3.72
C GLY A 86 11.77 -4.10 4.24
N PHE A 87 11.83 -3.86 5.56
CA PHE A 87 12.60 -2.73 6.09
C PHE A 87 14.07 -3.14 6.32
N PRO A 88 15.04 -2.28 5.96
CA PRO A 88 16.45 -2.55 6.23
C PRO A 88 16.69 -2.71 7.72
N ALA A 89 17.65 -3.57 8.08
CA ALA A 89 18.05 -3.75 9.47
C ALA A 89 18.49 -2.39 10.05
N VAL A 90 17.84 -1.99 11.13
CA VAL A 90 18.19 -0.76 11.86
C VAL A 90 19.39 -1.07 12.76
N ASP A 91 20.43 -0.24 12.67
CA ASP A 91 21.61 -0.28 13.54
C ASP A 91 21.21 -0.25 15.03
N GLU A 92 21.92 -1.01 15.89
CA GLU A 92 21.61 -1.06 17.34
C GLU A 92 21.80 0.29 18.03
N ASP A 93 22.79 1.08 17.58
CA ASP A 93 23.03 2.44 18.11
C ASP A 93 21.86 3.37 17.82
N LEU A 94 21.32 3.31 16.59
CA LEU A 94 20.15 4.08 16.19
C LEU A 94 18.90 3.62 16.96
N ARG A 95 18.74 2.31 17.13
CA ARG A 95 17.65 1.74 17.94
C ARG A 95 17.73 2.20 19.40
N SER A 96 18.92 2.27 19.96
CA SER A 96 19.15 2.73 21.34
C SER A 96 18.85 4.22 21.50
N ALA A 97 19.34 5.06 20.58
CA ALA A 97 19.06 6.50 20.59
C ALA A 97 17.56 6.82 20.42
N VAL A 98 16.84 6.06 19.58
CA VAL A 98 15.38 6.23 19.42
C VAL A 98 14.60 5.86 20.68
N LYS A 99 15.09 4.88 21.46
CA LYS A 99 14.44 4.46 22.73
C LYS A 99 14.57 5.49 23.83
N THR A 100 15.69 6.21 23.90
CA THR A 100 15.98 7.17 24.97
C THR A 100 15.55 8.60 24.64
N PHE A 101 15.22 8.87 23.37
CA PHE A 101 14.71 10.16 22.93
C PHE A 101 13.49 10.63 23.75
N PRO A 102 13.40 11.90 24.18
CA PRO A 102 14.29 13.03 23.86
C PRO A 102 15.32 13.34 24.96
N ASP A 103 16.39 12.55 25.06
CA ASP A 103 17.55 12.83 25.92
C ASP A 103 18.67 13.60 25.19
N GLU A 104 19.56 14.24 25.94
CA GLU A 104 20.66 15.04 25.39
C GLU A 104 21.62 14.22 24.50
N ALA A 105 21.87 12.95 24.86
CA ALA A 105 22.77 12.08 24.10
C ALA A 105 22.13 11.60 22.78
N SER A 106 20.83 11.28 22.76
CA SER A 106 20.14 10.96 21.50
C SER A 106 20.02 12.18 20.58
N ILE A 107 19.80 13.38 21.11
CA ILE A 107 19.81 14.63 20.33
C ILE A 107 21.19 14.86 19.71
N ALA A 108 22.27 14.75 20.49
CA ALA A 108 23.64 14.88 19.99
C ALA A 108 23.97 13.81 18.94
N PHE A 109 23.53 12.57 19.15
CA PHE A 109 23.69 11.48 18.19
C PHE A 109 23.00 11.80 16.85
N PHE A 110 21.76 12.26 16.87
CA PHE A 110 21.04 12.63 15.65
C PHE A 110 21.67 13.82 14.92
N LYS A 111 22.13 14.85 15.65
CA LYS A 111 22.90 15.96 15.06
C LYS A 111 24.18 15.49 14.38
N SER A 112 24.92 14.57 15.00
CA SER A 112 26.16 14.02 14.43
C SER A 112 25.92 13.26 13.12
N ARG A 113 24.73 12.70 12.93
CA ARG A 113 24.29 12.03 11.70
C ARG A 113 23.67 13.00 10.68
N GLY A 114 23.65 14.30 10.98
CA GLY A 114 23.11 15.34 10.10
C GLY A 114 21.58 15.46 10.14
N ILE A 115 20.91 14.79 11.06
CA ILE A 115 19.44 14.86 11.22
C ILE A 115 19.09 16.20 11.87
N ARG A 116 18.20 16.95 11.23
CA ARG A 116 17.77 18.30 11.65
C ARG A 116 16.36 18.33 12.21
N THR A 117 15.53 17.37 11.83
CA THR A 117 14.13 17.32 12.22
C THR A 117 13.74 15.91 12.61
N VAL A 118 13.11 15.76 13.77
CA VAL A 118 12.55 14.49 14.25
C VAL A 118 11.05 14.62 14.35
N VAL A 119 10.31 13.73 13.70
CA VAL A 119 8.84 13.68 13.74
C VAL A 119 8.43 12.47 14.56
N ALA A 120 7.66 12.70 15.62
CA ALA A 120 7.22 11.66 16.55
C ALA A 120 5.68 11.65 16.67
N PRO A 121 5.06 10.52 17.00
CA PRO A 121 3.63 10.47 17.32
C PRO A 121 3.29 11.32 18.54
N ALA A 122 2.15 12.04 18.48
CA ALA A 122 1.68 12.86 19.58
C ALA A 122 1.31 12.01 20.81
N GLY A 123 1.61 12.52 22.00
CA GLY A 123 1.29 11.88 23.28
C GLY A 123 2.24 10.76 23.74
N VAL A 124 3.30 10.46 22.97
CA VAL A 124 4.30 9.43 23.32
C VAL A 124 5.56 10.03 23.95
N TYR A 125 5.92 11.26 23.58
CA TYR A 125 7.15 11.92 24.00
C TYR A 125 6.82 13.25 24.69
N THR A 126 7.42 13.50 25.85
CA THR A 126 7.35 14.77 26.58
C THR A 126 8.71 15.45 26.47
N ALA A 127 8.77 16.60 25.81
CA ALA A 127 10.03 17.32 25.58
C ALA A 127 10.51 18.07 26.84
N PRO A 128 11.83 18.25 27.05
CA PRO A 128 12.36 19.03 28.16
C PRO A 128 12.30 20.56 27.93
N ASP A 129 12.32 21.08 26.70
CA ASP A 129 12.34 22.54 26.44
C ASP A 129 12.02 22.99 24.98
N THR A 130 11.40 24.17 24.88
CA THR A 130 11.02 25.18 23.84
C THR A 130 11.08 24.91 22.31
N SER A 131 11.68 23.85 21.77
CA SER A 131 11.82 23.63 20.30
C SER A 131 10.83 22.62 19.69
N MET A 132 9.69 22.44 20.34
CA MET A 132 8.64 21.49 19.98
C MET A 132 7.48 22.20 19.27
N ARG A 133 7.06 21.68 18.10
CA ARG A 133 5.83 22.09 17.44
C ARG A 133 4.86 20.91 17.38
N GLU A 134 3.72 21.04 18.05
CA GLU A 134 2.65 20.06 17.99
C GLU A 134 1.76 20.30 16.76
N VAL A 135 1.40 19.23 16.07
CA VAL A 135 0.54 19.19 14.88
C VAL A 135 -0.51 18.10 15.12
N PRO A 136 -1.74 18.20 14.60
CA PRO A 136 -2.76 17.17 14.82
C PRO A 136 -2.24 15.75 14.50
N GLY A 137 -2.01 14.94 15.53
CA GLY A 137 -1.51 13.55 15.42
C GLY A 137 0.01 13.37 15.45
N ALA A 138 0.82 14.43 15.52
CA ALA A 138 2.28 14.34 15.57
C ALA A 138 2.96 15.50 16.31
N VAL A 139 4.21 15.29 16.72
CA VAL A 139 5.08 16.27 17.36
C VAL A 139 6.35 16.39 16.53
N ILE A 140 6.74 17.62 16.23
CA ILE A 140 7.93 17.93 15.44
C ILE A 140 8.99 18.56 16.35
N PHE A 141 10.17 17.96 16.38
CA PHE A 141 11.35 18.45 17.07
C PHE A 141 12.36 18.98 16.07
N THR A 142 12.84 20.20 16.27
CA THR A 142 13.94 20.78 15.47
C THR A 142 15.21 20.70 16.31
N LEU A 143 16.24 20.05 15.78
CA LEU A 143 17.50 19.80 16.48
C LEU A 143 18.53 20.91 16.21
#